data_AF-A0A7W6PWK8-F1
#
_entry.id   AF-A0A7W6PWK8-F1
#
_cell.length_a   1.000
_cell.length_b   1.000
_cell.length_c   1.000
_cell.angle_alpha   90.00
_cell.angle_beta   90.00
_cell.angle_gamma   90.00
#
_symmetry.space_group_name_H-M   'P 1'
#
loop_
_entity.id
_entity.type
_entity.pdbx_description
1 polymer ?
#
loop_
_entity_poly.entity_id
_entity_poly.type
_entity_poly.pdbx_seq_one_letter_code
_entity_poly.pdbx_strand_id
1 'polypeptide(L)'
;MMDLETAIRRSHEAGKSALYWGCWGAPGHYLHDPQGRTVWEREASAIQLPWKPSHMDGGLLKNGKRADDPDGRVWWTCGGLTFWYAFYWWDRSGDKRGASNSGFYVRGFGWPEAEQAFAFACKSFPQIVARQKFPLTLQEHRP
;
A
#
# COMPACT_ATOMS: atom_id res chain seq x y z
N MET A 1 -13.62 -8.86 -20.08
CA MET A 1 -12.53 -8.05 -19.48
C MET A 1 -13.17 -6.75 -19.04
N MET A 2 -13.05 -6.34 -17.78
CA MET A 2 -13.54 -5.03 -17.37
C MET A 2 -12.51 -3.97 -17.81
N ASP A 3 -12.96 -2.89 -18.46
CA ASP A 3 -12.05 -1.82 -18.86
C ASP A 3 -11.61 -0.96 -17.66
N LEU A 4 -10.49 -0.27 -17.84
CA LEU A 4 -9.87 0.59 -16.83
C LEU A 4 -10.82 1.71 -16.35
N GLU A 5 -11.59 2.29 -17.28
CA GLU A 5 -12.51 3.39 -16.99
C GLU A 5 -13.61 2.95 -16.01
N THR A 6 -14.17 1.76 -16.21
CA THR A 6 -15.15 1.15 -15.31
C THR A 6 -14.57 0.90 -13.92
N ALA A 7 -13.31 0.45 -13.82
CA ALA A 7 -12.64 0.23 -12.53
C ALA A 7 -12.43 1.55 -11.77
N ILE A 8 -12.02 2.60 -12.48
CA ILE A 8 -11.83 3.96 -11.93
C ILE A 8 -13.17 4.52 -11.46
N ARG A 9 -14.23 4.43 -12.27
CA ARG A 9 -15.57 4.91 -11.90
C ARG A 9 -16.05 4.26 -10.60
N ARG A 10 -15.94 2.93 -10.50
CA ARG A 10 -16.29 2.18 -9.27
C ARG A 10 -15.45 2.61 -8.08
N SER A 11 -14.17 2.91 -8.29
CA SER A 11 -13.27 3.44 -7.26
C SER A 11 -13.74 4.79 -6.72
N HIS A 12 -14.16 5.70 -7.60
CA HIS A 12 -14.72 6.99 -7.20
C HIS A 12 -16.07 6.84 -6.47
N GLU A 13 -16.98 6.01 -6.98
CA GLU A 13 -18.29 5.72 -6.36
C GLU A 13 -18.13 5.12 -4.94
N ALA A 14 -17.13 4.26 -4.75
CA ALA A 14 -16.84 3.65 -3.46
C ALA A 14 -16.12 4.61 -2.48
N GLY A 15 -15.67 5.77 -2.95
CA GLY A 15 -15.00 6.79 -2.15
C GLY A 15 -13.54 6.49 -1.81
N LYS A 16 -12.83 7.54 -1.38
CA LYS A 16 -11.42 7.47 -1.00
C LYS A 16 -11.23 6.61 0.25
N SER A 17 -10.22 5.74 0.20
CA SER A 17 -9.80 4.92 1.34
C SER A 17 -8.31 4.70 1.27
N ALA A 18 -7.68 4.57 2.44
CA ALA A 18 -6.27 4.23 2.59
C ALA A 18 -6.14 3.14 3.66
N LEU A 19 -5.37 2.11 3.35
CA LEU A 19 -5.02 1.03 4.26
C LEU A 19 -3.50 0.93 4.35
N TYR A 20 -3.02 0.45 5.49
CA TYR A 20 -1.61 0.26 5.75
C TYR A 20 -1.31 -1.20 6.06
N TRP A 21 -0.38 -1.81 5.35
CA TRP A 21 0.20 -3.10 5.71
C TRP A 21 1.54 -2.89 6.41
N GLY A 22 1.73 -3.52 7.57
CA GLY A 22 3.01 -3.59 8.26
C GLY A 22 2.86 -3.55 9.77
N CYS A 23 3.94 -3.19 10.46
CA CYS A 23 3.97 -3.11 11.92
C CYS A 23 3.20 -1.88 12.43
N TRP A 24 2.24 -2.08 13.33
CA TRP A 24 1.48 -1.01 13.99
C TRP A 24 1.84 -0.91 15.49
N GLY A 25 3.11 -0.65 15.79
CA GLY A 25 3.60 -0.44 17.15
C GLY A 25 4.07 -1.70 17.89
N ALA A 26 3.80 -2.90 17.34
CA ALA A 26 4.34 -4.17 17.82
C ALA A 26 4.75 -5.07 16.64
N PRO A 27 5.76 -5.96 16.80
CA PRO A 27 6.21 -6.83 15.73
C PRO A 27 5.07 -7.68 15.14
N GLY A 28 5.01 -7.72 13.81
CA GLY A 28 3.97 -8.40 13.05
C GLY A 28 3.50 -7.55 11.87
N HIS A 29 3.04 -8.20 10.81
CA HIS A 29 2.47 -7.53 9.64
C HIS A 29 0.99 -7.80 9.56
N TYR A 30 0.20 -6.74 9.64
CA TYR A 30 -1.24 -6.79 9.49
C TYR A 30 -1.70 -5.62 8.64
N LEU A 31 -2.92 -5.71 8.14
CA LEU A 31 -3.58 -4.63 7.42
C LEU A 31 -4.35 -3.77 8.42
N HIS A 32 -4.18 -2.45 8.36
CA HIS A 32 -4.78 -1.48 9.27
C HIS A 32 -5.52 -0.39 8.50
N ASP A 33 -6.61 0.11 9.06
CA ASP A 33 -7.22 1.38 8.66
C ASP A 33 -6.50 2.58 9.32
N PRO A 34 -6.82 3.84 8.96
CA PRO A 34 -6.16 5.01 9.54
C PRO A 34 -6.36 5.18 11.05
N GLN A 35 -7.37 4.52 11.63
CA GLN A 35 -7.62 4.49 13.07
C GLN A 35 -6.80 3.40 13.78
N GLY A 36 -6.04 2.60 13.01
CA GLY A 36 -5.19 1.52 13.51
C GLY A 36 -5.91 0.21 13.76
N ARG A 37 -7.21 0.13 13.43
CA ARG A 37 -7.96 -1.10 13.55
C ARG A 37 -7.51 -2.07 12.47
N THR A 38 -7.25 -3.31 12.88
CA THR A 38 -6.91 -4.38 11.95
C THR A 38 -8.09 -4.68 11.02
N VAL A 39 -7.81 -4.76 9.73
CA VAL A 39 -8.74 -5.13 8.67
C VAL A 39 -8.48 -6.58 8.29
N TRP A 40 -9.42 -7.47 8.62
CA TRP A 40 -9.27 -8.90 8.36
C TRP A 40 -9.54 -9.25 6.89
N GLU A 41 -9.10 -10.44 6.44
CA GLU A 41 -9.21 -10.85 5.04
C GLU A 41 -10.64 -10.78 4.48
N ARG A 42 -11.65 -11.12 5.31
CA ARG A 42 -13.06 -11.01 4.92
C ARG A 42 -13.45 -9.56 4.64
N GLU A 43 -12.98 -8.62 5.45
CA GLU A 43 -13.25 -7.19 5.27
C GLU A 43 -12.50 -6.63 4.07
N ALA A 44 -11.22 -6.99 3.90
CA ALA A 44 -10.43 -6.62 2.73
C ALA A 44 -11.07 -7.15 1.42
N SER A 45 -11.62 -8.36 1.46
CA SER A 45 -12.34 -8.94 0.32
C SER A 45 -13.68 -8.23 0.05
N ALA A 46 -14.41 -7.82 1.10
CA ALA A 46 -15.66 -7.09 0.97
C ALA A 46 -15.48 -5.72 0.29
N ILE A 47 -14.34 -5.06 0.52
CA ILE A 47 -13.97 -3.80 -0.16
C ILE A 47 -13.22 -4.02 -1.49
N GLN A 48 -13.13 -5.27 -1.95
CA GLN A 48 -12.48 -5.67 -3.20
C GLN A 48 -11.01 -5.25 -3.28
N LEU A 49 -10.25 -5.40 -2.19
CA LEU A 49 -8.80 -5.21 -2.22
C LEU A 49 -8.14 -6.29 -3.10
N PRO A 50 -7.34 -5.93 -4.12
CA PRO A 50 -6.78 -6.91 -5.06
C PRO A 50 -5.69 -7.81 -4.48
N TRP A 51 -5.02 -7.36 -3.42
CA TRP A 51 -3.85 -8.04 -2.86
C TRP A 51 -4.19 -8.85 -1.62
N LYS A 52 -3.85 -10.14 -1.66
CA LYS A 52 -3.87 -11.04 -0.50
C LYS A 52 -2.65 -10.81 0.41
N PRO A 53 -2.70 -11.23 1.69
CA PRO A 53 -1.56 -11.15 2.61
C PRO A 53 -0.22 -11.63 2.03
N SER A 54 -0.20 -12.73 1.28
CA SER A 54 1.02 -13.25 0.64
C SER A 54 1.66 -12.30 -0.39
N HIS A 55 0.88 -11.43 -1.03
CA HIS A 55 1.41 -10.38 -1.90
C HIS A 55 1.97 -9.21 -1.10
N MET A 56 1.25 -8.83 -0.04
CA MET A 56 1.56 -7.67 0.79
C MET A 56 2.79 -7.92 1.68
N ASP A 57 2.99 -9.16 2.11
CA ASP A 57 4.11 -9.63 2.93
C ASP A 57 5.38 -9.89 2.11
N GLY A 58 5.90 -8.82 1.50
CA GLY A 58 7.13 -8.82 0.70
C GLY A 58 6.98 -9.45 -0.70
N GLY A 59 5.85 -10.07 -1.03
CA GLY A 59 5.60 -10.66 -2.35
C GLY A 59 5.77 -9.67 -3.50
N LEU A 60 5.21 -8.46 -3.39
CA LEU A 60 5.35 -7.40 -4.39
C LEU A 60 6.82 -6.96 -4.57
N LEU A 61 7.58 -6.84 -3.49
CA LEU A 61 9.01 -6.45 -3.52
C LEU A 61 9.87 -7.55 -4.15
N LYS A 62 9.62 -8.82 -3.76
CA LYS A 62 10.32 -9.99 -4.30
C LYS A 62 10.05 -10.17 -5.80
N ASN A 63 8.80 -10.02 -6.22
CA ASN A 63 8.42 -10.10 -7.64
C ASN A 63 9.08 -8.99 -8.47
N GLY A 64 9.22 -7.79 -7.89
CA GLY A 64 9.99 -6.69 -8.48
C GLY A 64 11.51 -6.83 -8.38
N LYS A 65 12.03 -7.96 -7.85
CA LYS A 65 13.46 -8.21 -7.60
C LYS A 65 14.14 -7.09 -6.81
N ARG A 66 13.43 -6.51 -5.84
CA ARG A 66 13.95 -5.42 -5.00
C ARG A 66 14.78 -6.00 -3.86
N ALA A 67 16.05 -5.60 -3.77
CA ALA A 67 16.92 -6.00 -2.68
C ALA A 67 16.32 -5.57 -1.33
N ASP A 68 16.44 -6.41 -0.29
CA ASP A 68 15.94 -6.16 1.07
C ASP A 68 16.76 -5.08 1.80
N ASP A 69 16.55 -3.85 1.34
CA ASP A 69 17.20 -2.63 1.81
C ASP A 69 16.14 -1.56 2.16
N PRO A 70 15.99 -1.18 3.45
CA PRO A 70 15.01 -0.19 3.86
C PRO A 70 15.53 1.24 3.63
N ASP A 71 15.61 1.64 2.36
CA ASP A 71 16.23 2.90 1.90
C ASP A 71 15.23 4.05 1.63
N GLY A 72 13.95 3.81 1.89
CA GLY A 72 12.87 4.78 1.66
C GLY A 72 12.33 4.82 0.23
N ARG A 73 12.85 4.02 -0.71
CA ARG A 73 12.29 3.92 -2.07
C ARG A 73 10.94 3.20 -2.04
N VAL A 74 9.90 3.93 -2.42
CA VAL A 74 8.54 3.41 -2.52
C VAL A 74 8.24 2.98 -3.95
N TRP A 75 8.11 1.68 -4.14
CA TRP A 75 7.67 1.07 -5.39
C TRP A 75 6.15 1.02 -5.41
N TRP A 76 5.56 0.91 -6.60
CA TRP A 76 4.11 0.88 -6.69
C TRP A 76 3.58 0.15 -7.91
N THR A 77 2.33 -0.27 -7.82
CA THR A 77 1.53 -0.87 -8.89
C THR A 77 0.06 -0.50 -8.70
N CYS A 78 -0.80 -0.80 -9.66
CA CYS A 78 -2.23 -0.53 -9.56
C CYS A 78 -3.07 -1.61 -10.25
N GLY A 79 -4.34 -1.71 -9.86
CA GLY A 79 -5.29 -2.64 -10.48
C GLY A 79 -6.53 -2.88 -9.62
N GLY A 80 -7.31 -3.89 -9.99
CA GLY A 80 -8.53 -4.28 -9.27
C GLY A 80 -9.83 -3.94 -9.99
N LEU A 81 -10.92 -4.59 -9.56
CA LEU A 81 -12.29 -4.32 -10.05
C LEU A 81 -12.88 -3.02 -9.49
N THR A 82 -12.38 -2.61 -8.34
CA THR A 82 -12.43 -1.23 -7.86
C THR A 82 -10.98 -0.77 -7.96
N PHE A 83 -10.68 0.27 -8.74
CA PHE A 83 -9.28 0.63 -9.01
C PHE A 83 -8.52 1.02 -7.72
N TRP A 84 -7.39 0.37 -7.45
CA TRP A 84 -6.50 0.65 -6.32
C TRP A 84 -5.07 0.91 -6.77
N TYR A 85 -4.37 1.75 -6.00
CA TYR A 85 -2.92 1.84 -5.95
C TYR A 85 -2.37 1.03 -4.77
N ALA A 86 -1.25 0.34 -4.99
CA ALA A 86 -0.44 -0.26 -3.93
C ALA A 86 0.95 0.38 -3.97
N PHE A 87 1.37 0.95 -2.84
CA PHE A 87 2.69 1.53 -2.60
C PHE A 87 3.41 0.64 -1.60
N TYR A 88 4.64 0.22 -1.84
CA TYR A 88 5.32 -0.76 -1.00
C TYR A 88 6.84 -0.55 -0.97
N TRP A 89 7.43 -0.79 0.20
CA TRP A 89 8.85 -0.61 0.47
C TRP A 89 9.32 -1.56 1.56
N TRP A 90 10.63 -1.83 1.61
CA TRP A 90 11.23 -2.50 2.77
C TRP A 90 11.23 -1.53 3.95
N ASP A 91 10.68 -1.96 5.08
CA ASP A 91 10.47 -1.12 6.25
C ASP A 91 11.02 -1.82 7.49
N ARG A 92 12.05 -1.22 8.09
CA ARG A 92 12.62 -1.66 9.38
C ARG A 92 12.39 -0.68 10.53
N SER A 93 11.44 0.24 10.38
CA SER A 93 11.09 1.25 11.39
C SER A 93 10.29 0.67 12.55
N GLY A 94 9.41 -0.31 12.29
CA GLY A 94 8.60 -0.99 13.30
C GLY A 94 9.12 -2.37 13.70
N ASP A 95 9.78 -3.08 12.78
CA ASP A 95 10.38 -4.40 13.00
C ASP A 95 11.77 -4.44 12.35
N LYS A 96 12.81 -4.70 13.16
CA LYS A 96 14.20 -4.62 12.72
C LYS A 96 14.67 -5.86 11.94
N ARG A 97 13.84 -6.90 11.84
CA ARG A 97 14.19 -8.15 11.16
C ARG A 97 14.35 -7.96 9.65
N GLY A 98 15.11 -8.85 9.03
CA GLY A 98 15.13 -8.99 7.57
C GLY A 98 13.74 -9.37 7.05
N ALA A 99 13.48 -9.02 5.78
CA ALA A 99 12.21 -9.18 5.10
C ALA A 99 11.01 -8.44 5.73
N SER A 100 11.25 -7.50 6.67
CA SER A 100 10.22 -6.60 7.17
C SER A 100 9.87 -5.54 6.11
N ASN A 101 8.60 -5.37 5.82
CA ASN A 101 8.14 -4.47 4.77
C ASN A 101 6.87 -3.73 5.19
N SER A 102 6.54 -2.71 4.41
CA SER A 102 5.29 -1.99 4.57
C SER A 102 4.67 -1.64 3.24
N GLY A 103 3.39 -1.30 3.27
CA GLY A 103 2.70 -0.79 2.11
C GLY A 103 1.49 0.05 2.43
N PHE A 104 1.15 0.96 1.52
CA PHE A 104 -0.12 1.66 1.51
C PHE A 104 -0.98 1.17 0.36
N TYR A 105 -2.26 0.97 0.61
CA TYR A 105 -3.25 0.55 -0.39
C TYR A 105 -4.35 1.58 -0.44
N VAL A 106 -4.50 2.23 -1.59
CA VAL A 106 -5.31 3.44 -1.72
C VAL A 106 -6.28 3.32 -2.90
N ARG A 107 -7.52 3.77 -2.71
CA ARG A 107 -8.50 3.90 -3.80
C ARG A 107 -9.16 5.28 -3.81
N GLY A 108 -9.99 5.52 -4.81
CA GLY A 108 -10.70 6.79 -5.04
C GLY A 108 -9.89 7.80 -5.86
N PHE A 109 -9.03 7.28 -6.75
CA PHE A 109 -8.16 8.04 -7.64
C PHE A 109 -8.24 7.46 -9.06
N GLY A 110 -7.97 8.30 -10.07
CA GLY A 110 -7.92 7.93 -11.48
C GLY A 110 -6.57 7.36 -11.92
N TRP A 111 -6.39 7.22 -13.24
CA TRP A 111 -5.11 6.91 -13.86
C TRP A 111 -4.76 7.98 -14.91
N PRO A 112 -3.55 8.56 -14.89
CA PRO A 112 -2.48 8.41 -13.87
C PRO A 112 -2.63 9.41 -12.70
N GLU A 113 -2.73 8.92 -11.46
CA GLU A 113 -2.78 9.76 -10.25
C GLU A 113 -1.96 9.19 -9.06
N ALA A 114 -0.86 8.48 -9.36
CA ALA A 114 -0.06 7.79 -8.33
C ALA A 114 0.51 8.75 -7.28
N GLU A 115 0.98 9.94 -7.68
CA GLU A 115 1.52 10.94 -6.75
C GLU A 115 0.45 11.47 -5.79
N GLN A 116 -0.75 11.76 -6.29
CA GLN A 116 -1.87 12.25 -5.49
C GLN A 116 -2.36 11.17 -4.52
N ALA A 117 -2.45 9.92 -4.99
CA ALA A 117 -2.80 8.77 -4.17
C ALA A 117 -1.75 8.50 -3.08
N PHE A 118 -0.46 8.59 -3.41
CA PHE A 118 0.62 8.44 -2.44
C PHE A 118 0.61 9.56 -1.39
N ALA A 119 0.45 10.82 -1.81
CA ALA A 119 0.33 11.95 -0.89
C ALA A 119 -0.87 11.81 0.06
N PHE A 120 -1.99 11.28 -0.43
CA PHE A 120 -3.14 10.95 0.41
C PHE A 120 -2.83 9.84 1.42
N ALA A 121 -2.09 8.80 1.00
CA ALA A 121 -1.63 7.75 1.90
C ALA A 121 -0.77 8.31 3.04
N CYS A 122 0.24 9.11 2.69
CA CYS A 122 1.14 9.75 3.67
C CYS A 122 0.37 10.63 4.68
N LYS A 123 -0.64 11.36 4.22
CA LYS A 123 -1.53 12.16 5.08
C LYS A 123 -2.44 11.30 5.97
N SER A 124 -2.81 10.12 5.51
CA SER A 124 -3.67 9.19 6.27
C SER A 124 -2.89 8.44 7.36
N PHE A 125 -1.56 8.32 7.20
CA PHE A 125 -0.69 7.60 8.13
C PHE A 125 0.55 8.41 8.54
N PRO A 126 0.38 9.64 9.09
CA PRO A 126 1.50 10.52 9.41
C PRO A 126 2.50 9.89 10.40
N GLN A 127 2.02 9.07 11.34
CA GLN A 127 2.85 8.33 12.30
C GLN A 127 3.73 7.27 11.63
N ILE A 128 3.25 6.65 10.54
CA ILE A 128 4.02 5.66 9.78
C ILE A 128 5.10 6.37 8.97
N VAL A 129 4.79 7.53 8.39
CA VAL A 129 5.75 8.35 7.65
C VAL A 129 6.82 8.89 8.59
N ALA A 130 6.43 9.44 9.75
CA ALA A 130 7.34 10.08 10.70
C ALA A 130 8.36 9.13 11.32
N ARG A 131 8.05 7.83 11.42
CA ARG A 131 8.98 6.85 12.01
C ARG A 131 9.98 6.27 11.00
N GLN A 132 9.85 6.55 9.71
CA GLN A 132 10.77 6.01 8.71
C GLN A 132 12.17 6.58 8.92
N LYS A 133 13.19 5.72 8.88
CA LYS A 133 14.59 6.14 8.99
C LYS A 133 15.02 6.98 7.78
N PHE A 134 14.49 6.66 6.61
CA PHE A 134 14.73 7.36 5.36
C PHE A 134 13.41 7.94 4.83
N PRO A 135 13.41 9.15 4.25
CA PRO A 135 12.21 9.73 3.66
C PRO A 135 11.61 8.82 2.57
N LEU A 136 10.30 8.61 2.64
CA LEU A 136 9.60 7.83 1.62
C LEU A 136 9.58 8.61 0.30
N THR A 137 10.21 8.04 -0.72
CA THR A 137 10.35 8.64 -2.05
C THR A 137 9.70 7.74 -3.08
N LEU A 138 8.59 8.22 -3.66
CA LEU A 138 7.88 7.48 -4.71
C LEU A 138 8.80 7.31 -5.93
N GLN A 139 8.93 6.07 -6.40
CA GLN A 139 9.70 5.75 -7.58
C GLN A 139 8.84 5.91 -8.84
N GLU A 140 9.48 6.26 -9.96
CA GLU A 140 8.81 6.27 -11.26
C GLU A 140 8.27 4.87 -11.59
N HIS A 141 7.13 4.83 -12.29
CA HIS A 141 6.58 3.59 -12.81
C HIS A 141 7.54 3.01 -13.85
N ARG A 142 8.34 2.02 -13.46
CA ARG A 142 9.12 1.24 -14.41
C ARG A 142 8.31 0.00 -14.77
N PRO A 143 7.91 -0.15 -16.05
CA PRO A 143 7.16 -1.33 -16.52
C PRO A 143 7.92 -2.64 -16.32
#